data_AF-A0A832R8R3-F1
#
_entry.id   AF-A0A832R8R3-F1
#
_cell.length_a   1.000
_cell.length_b   1.000
_cell.length_c   1.000
_cell.angle_alpha   90.00
_cell.angle_beta   90.00
_cell.angle_gamma   90.00
#
_symmetry.space_group_name_H-M   'P 1'
#
loop_
_entity.id
_entity.type
_entity.pdbx_description
1 polymer ?
#
loop_
_entity_poly.entity_id
_entity_poly.type
_entity_poly.pdbx_seq_one_letter_code
_entity_poly.pdbx_strand_id
1 'polypeptide(L)'
;MPEGESSESDLKIQLPADYRSSPRITAIYGVNQGRTQEVEDAILKGVDDSIDAFTGVPDVNGLVEVPVISKEQVISLREKIVNIDKDFGTLISGSNLSANELQLAKVMYIYNHILNTVSYADVEFTNDGHVSGLDALNRGYSTASAYSALVKNESVCRGISEAIYLLCKYMEVNAEIWPVERPPHAFNRVNIGGVWYKLDATYEIGITPGAKKDRWSSNYFLRAWGNTSTDYPREQIASMKNFLAGKGLRFEGYPEKPKIQIKPPKIDIRGRSDKRPRIEVRTRSDT
;
A
#
# COMPACT_ATOMS: atom_id res chain seq x y z
N MET A 1 -33.33 8.83 48.67
CA MET A 1 -34.45 8.28 47.87
C MET A 1 -35.73 8.90 48.42
N PRO A 2 -36.63 9.47 47.61
CA PRO A 2 -36.79 9.40 46.13
C PRO A 2 -36.35 10.72 45.45
N GLU A 3 -35.76 10.71 44.25
CA GLU A 3 -36.31 10.55 42.87
C GLU A 3 -37.08 11.77 42.34
N GLY A 4 -36.61 12.27 41.20
CA GLY A 4 -37.20 13.38 40.44
C GLY A 4 -36.29 13.80 39.27
N GLU A 5 -36.43 13.07 38.16
CA GLU A 5 -35.82 13.30 36.84
C GLU A 5 -36.33 14.59 36.16
N SER A 6 -35.47 15.25 35.38
CA SER A 6 -35.74 15.86 34.05
C SER A 6 -34.54 16.74 33.65
N SER A 7 -34.08 16.85 32.41
CA SER A 7 -34.31 16.10 31.17
C SER A 7 -33.17 16.51 30.22
N GLU A 8 -32.53 15.53 29.59
CA GLU A 8 -31.59 15.69 28.48
C GLU A 8 -32.26 16.39 27.29
N SER A 9 -31.51 17.22 26.58
CA SER A 9 -31.88 17.69 25.23
C SER A 9 -30.70 17.46 24.29
N ASP A 10 -30.44 16.19 24.00
CA ASP A 10 -29.53 15.79 22.92
C ASP A 10 -30.25 15.81 21.57
N LEU A 11 -29.76 16.68 20.70
CA LEU A 11 -30.08 16.75 19.28
C LEU A 11 -29.73 15.41 18.59
N LYS A 12 -30.75 14.59 18.35
CA LYS A 12 -30.67 13.41 17.48
C LYS A 12 -30.60 13.85 16.01
N ILE A 13 -29.43 13.74 15.39
CA ILE A 13 -29.31 13.75 13.94
C ILE A 13 -29.76 12.37 13.43
N GLN A 14 -30.91 12.32 12.77
CA GLN A 14 -31.39 11.14 12.04
C GLN A 14 -30.58 10.97 10.74
N LEU A 15 -29.88 9.85 10.60
CA LEU A 15 -29.31 9.41 9.33
C LEU A 15 -30.36 8.65 8.50
N PRO A 16 -30.34 8.74 7.15
CA PRO A 16 -31.38 8.18 6.29
C PRO A 16 -31.46 6.65 6.34
N ALA A 17 -32.69 6.16 6.37
CA ALA A 17 -33.02 4.74 6.42
C ALA A 17 -33.07 4.12 5.03
N ASP A 18 -31.90 3.80 4.44
CA ASP A 18 -31.82 2.98 3.21
C ASP A 18 -30.51 2.17 3.16
N TYR A 19 -30.22 1.41 4.22
CA TYR A 19 -29.06 0.51 4.27
C TYR A 19 -29.46 -0.91 4.66
N ARG A 20 -30.31 -1.53 3.84
CA ARG A 20 -30.56 -2.99 3.88
C ARG A 20 -30.84 -3.53 2.48
N SER A 21 -29.85 -4.19 1.87
CA SER A 21 -29.88 -5.65 1.65
C SER A 21 -28.92 -6.11 0.55
N SER A 22 -28.24 -7.23 0.85
CA SER A 22 -27.59 -8.21 -0.05
C SER A 22 -26.08 -8.06 -0.29
N PRO A 23 -25.34 -9.18 -0.48
CA PRO A 23 -25.44 -10.51 0.14
C PRO A 23 -24.19 -10.83 0.98
N ARG A 24 -24.36 -11.68 1.99
CA ARG A 24 -23.25 -12.28 2.76
C ARG A 24 -22.39 -13.13 1.82
N ILE A 25 -21.15 -12.72 1.55
CA ILE A 25 -20.10 -13.64 1.09
C ILE A 25 -19.28 -13.99 2.32
N THR A 26 -19.59 -15.16 2.86
CA THR A 26 -18.78 -15.84 3.87
C THR A 26 -17.75 -16.67 3.14
N ALA A 27 -16.51 -16.19 3.09
CA ALA A 27 -15.34 -17.02 2.86
C ALA A 27 -14.16 -16.48 3.69
N ILE A 28 -14.36 -16.38 5.00
CA ILE A 28 -13.25 -16.28 5.95
C ILE A 28 -13.15 -17.66 6.58
N TYR A 29 -12.11 -18.41 6.22
CA TYR A 29 -11.71 -19.59 6.98
C TYR A 29 -11.47 -19.16 8.43
N GLY A 30 -12.42 -19.51 9.31
CA GLY A 30 -12.22 -19.61 10.75
C GLY A 30 -11.70 -18.36 11.46
N VAL A 31 -12.37 -17.20 11.33
CA VAL A 31 -12.23 -16.16 12.34
C VAL A 31 -13.49 -16.22 13.21
N ASN A 32 -13.28 -16.58 14.48
CA ASN A 32 -14.28 -16.46 15.54
C ASN A 32 -14.97 -15.08 15.45
N GLN A 33 -16.22 -14.97 15.91
CA GLN A 33 -16.97 -13.71 16.00
C GLN A 33 -16.33 -12.72 17.01
N GLY A 34 -15.04 -12.41 16.86
CA GLY A 34 -14.28 -11.47 17.65
C GLY A 34 -14.41 -10.05 17.12
N ARG A 35 -14.05 -9.08 17.97
CA ARG A 35 -13.94 -7.66 17.60
C ARG A 35 -12.76 -7.50 16.64
N THR A 36 -12.92 -6.70 15.59
CA THR A 36 -11.84 -6.33 14.67
C THR A 36 -11.47 -4.85 14.83
N GLN A 37 -10.21 -4.50 14.55
CA GLN A 37 -9.72 -3.12 14.49
C GLN A 37 -9.08 -2.86 13.13
N GLU A 38 -9.23 -1.63 12.65
CA GLU A 38 -8.57 -1.18 11.42
C GLU A 38 -7.05 -1.19 11.60
N VAL A 39 -6.31 -1.70 10.60
CA VAL A 39 -4.85 -1.74 10.60
C VAL A 39 -4.28 -0.34 10.78
N GLU A 40 -4.85 0.67 10.12
CA GLU A 40 -4.41 2.06 10.29
C GLU A 40 -4.47 2.50 11.76
N ASP A 41 -5.59 2.27 12.43
CA ASP A 41 -5.74 2.61 13.84
C ASP A 41 -4.76 1.82 14.71
N ALA A 42 -4.54 0.55 14.40
CA ALA A 42 -3.61 -0.29 15.14
C ALA A 42 -2.15 0.18 15.02
N ILE A 43 -1.77 0.69 13.84
CA ILE A 43 -0.45 1.28 13.60
C ILE A 43 -0.31 2.63 14.32
N LEU A 44 -1.28 3.53 14.12
CA LEU A 44 -1.20 4.93 14.57
C LEU A 44 -1.47 5.08 16.07
N LYS A 45 -2.43 4.33 16.62
CA LYS A 45 -2.89 4.45 18.02
C LYS A 45 -2.45 3.28 18.89
N GLY A 46 -2.08 2.15 18.27
CA GLY A 46 -1.63 0.95 18.95
C GLY A 46 -2.59 -0.23 18.82
N VAL A 47 -2.04 -1.41 19.08
CA VAL A 47 -2.71 -2.71 18.92
C VAL A 47 -3.45 -3.05 20.22
N ASP A 48 -4.77 -3.22 20.15
CA ASP A 48 -5.56 -3.67 21.31
C ASP A 48 -5.29 -5.14 21.61
N ASP A 49 -5.02 -5.46 22.88
CA ASP A 49 -4.68 -6.81 23.28
C ASP A 49 -5.82 -7.83 23.13
N SER A 50 -7.06 -7.34 23.12
CA SER A 50 -8.29 -8.14 22.99
C SER A 50 -8.71 -8.42 21.53
N ILE A 51 -7.94 -7.93 20.56
CA ILE A 51 -8.23 -8.06 19.13
C ILE A 51 -7.21 -8.98 18.48
N ASP A 52 -7.70 -10.12 17.97
CA ASP A 52 -6.88 -11.12 17.28
C ASP A 52 -6.86 -10.94 15.76
N ALA A 53 -7.76 -10.12 15.22
CA ALA A 53 -7.94 -9.93 13.78
C ALA A 53 -8.06 -8.44 13.41
N PHE A 54 -7.31 -8.04 12.39
CA PHE A 54 -7.26 -6.66 11.93
C PHE A 54 -7.66 -6.57 10.46
N THR A 55 -8.50 -5.58 10.17
CA THR A 55 -8.99 -5.28 8.83
C THR A 55 -8.09 -4.25 8.19
N GLY A 56 -7.66 -4.51 6.95
CA GLY A 56 -6.90 -3.55 6.15
C GLY A 56 -7.53 -2.15 6.06
N VAL A 57 -6.72 -1.18 5.67
CA VAL A 57 -7.06 0.27 5.63
C VAL A 57 -8.36 0.51 4.84
N PRO A 58 -9.25 1.44 5.31
CA PRO A 58 -10.54 1.70 4.69
C PRO A 58 -10.43 1.90 3.18
N ASP A 59 -11.22 1.12 2.45
CA ASP A 59 -11.42 1.29 1.01
C ASP A 59 -12.31 2.51 0.77
N VAL A 60 -11.81 3.49 0.03
CA VAL A 60 -12.61 4.68 -0.37
C VAL A 60 -13.79 4.31 -1.27
N ASN A 61 -13.83 3.10 -1.85
CA ASN A 61 -14.87 2.71 -2.80
C ASN A 61 -15.58 1.37 -2.50
N GLY A 62 -15.29 0.70 -1.38
CA GLY A 62 -16.03 -0.48 -0.89
C GLY A 62 -16.09 -1.70 -1.83
N LEU A 63 -15.14 -1.87 -2.76
CA LEU A 63 -15.18 -2.89 -3.81
C LEU A 63 -14.20 -4.05 -3.62
N VAL A 64 -13.41 -4.08 -2.53
CA VAL A 64 -12.40 -5.13 -2.32
C VAL A 64 -12.58 -5.85 -0.99
N GLU A 65 -12.46 -7.18 -1.00
CA GLU A 65 -12.31 -7.99 0.23
C GLU A 65 -11.13 -7.46 1.04
N VAL A 66 -11.43 -6.96 2.23
CA VAL A 66 -10.42 -6.35 3.10
C VAL A 66 -9.50 -7.45 3.62
N PRO A 67 -8.18 -7.39 3.38
CA PRO A 67 -7.27 -8.41 3.87
C PRO A 67 -7.29 -8.42 5.41
N VAL A 68 -7.50 -9.61 5.97
CA VAL A 68 -7.41 -9.83 7.42
C VAL A 68 -5.98 -10.24 7.76
N ILE A 69 -5.38 -9.57 8.74
CA ILE A 69 -4.05 -9.92 9.27
C ILE A 69 -4.10 -10.19 10.77
N SER A 70 -3.19 -11.05 11.26
CA SER A 70 -3.12 -11.42 12.69
C SER A 70 -2.49 -10.33 13.55
N LYS A 71 -2.69 -10.41 14.86
CA LYS A 71 -2.05 -9.53 15.84
C LYS A 71 -0.52 -9.49 15.71
N GLU A 72 0.13 -10.64 15.56
CA GLU A 72 1.59 -10.73 15.39
C GLU A 72 2.05 -10.05 14.10
N GLN A 73 1.27 -10.20 13.03
CA GLN A 73 1.55 -9.55 11.75
C GLN A 73 1.44 -8.02 11.88
N VAL A 74 0.45 -7.50 12.61
CA VAL A 74 0.31 -6.06 12.89
C VAL A 74 1.45 -5.53 13.74
N ILE A 75 1.86 -6.24 14.79
CA ILE A 75 2.98 -5.83 15.64
C ILE A 75 4.25 -5.72 14.80
N SER A 76 4.56 -6.75 14.00
CA SER A 76 5.73 -6.75 13.12
C SER A 76 5.67 -5.64 12.06
N LEU A 77 4.48 -5.38 11.49
CA LEU A 77 4.26 -4.28 10.57
C LEU A 77 4.52 -2.92 11.24
N ARG A 78 4.03 -2.73 12.47
CA ARG A 78 4.24 -1.50 13.25
C ARG A 78 5.71 -1.26 13.55
N GLU A 79 6.41 -2.28 14.02
CA GLU A 79 7.87 -2.21 14.26
C GLU A 79 8.61 -1.83 12.99
N LYS A 80 8.23 -2.39 11.85
CA LYS A 80 8.84 -2.07 10.57
C LYS A 80 8.62 -0.60 10.18
N ILE A 81 7.41 -0.07 10.33
CA ILE A 81 7.07 1.34 10.07
C ILE A 81 7.87 2.26 11.00
N VAL A 82 7.92 1.96 12.31
CA VAL A 82 8.68 2.73 13.30
C VAL A 82 10.17 2.78 12.94
N ASN A 83 10.75 1.65 12.52
CA ASN A 83 12.15 1.60 12.13
C ASN A 83 12.43 2.42 10.86
N ILE A 84 11.55 2.36 9.86
CA ILE A 84 11.67 3.16 8.63
C ILE A 84 11.62 4.66 8.94
N ASP A 85 10.70 5.09 9.80
CA ASP A 85 10.61 6.50 10.23
C ASP A 85 11.85 6.94 11.02
N LYS A 86 12.33 6.10 11.95
CA LYS A 86 13.56 6.35 12.71
C LYS A 86 14.79 6.47 11.82
N ASP A 87 14.91 5.61 10.81
CA ASP A 87 16.00 5.64 9.84
C ASP A 87 15.94 6.93 9.00
N PHE A 88 14.75 7.37 8.59
CA PHE A 88 14.56 8.67 7.94
C PHE A 88 14.98 9.83 8.86
N GLY A 89 14.49 9.84 10.10
CA GLY A 89 14.82 10.88 11.08
C GLY A 89 16.33 10.98 11.34
N THR A 90 17.01 9.84 11.38
CA THR A 90 18.48 9.77 11.47
C THR A 90 19.15 10.35 10.22
N LEU A 91 18.68 9.96 9.03
CA LEU A 91 19.22 10.42 7.74
C LEU A 91 19.17 11.95 7.60
N ILE A 92 18.05 12.57 7.98
CA ILE A 92 17.86 14.01 7.83
C ILE A 92 18.25 14.83 9.08
N SER A 93 18.79 14.19 10.13
CA SER A 93 19.18 14.86 11.37
C SER A 93 20.10 16.06 11.11
N GLY A 94 19.86 17.14 11.86
CA GLY A 94 20.60 18.41 11.75
C GLY A 94 20.32 19.22 10.47
N SER A 95 19.34 18.82 9.65
CA SER A 95 18.97 19.56 8.43
C SER A 95 17.88 20.58 8.71
N ASN A 96 17.94 21.72 8.03
CA ASN A 96 16.90 22.74 8.09
C ASN A 96 16.14 22.76 6.76
N LEU A 97 15.05 22.00 6.69
CA LEU A 97 14.18 21.90 5.51
C LEU A 97 12.90 22.69 5.75
N SER A 98 12.42 23.42 4.74
CA SER A 98 11.06 23.98 4.78
C SER A 98 10.00 22.85 4.85
N ALA A 99 8.77 23.19 5.21
CA ALA A 99 7.69 22.20 5.32
C ALA A 99 7.48 21.39 4.02
N ASN A 100 7.50 22.06 2.87
CA ASN A 100 7.34 21.40 1.57
C ASN A 100 8.56 20.53 1.19
N GLU A 101 9.77 20.98 1.52
CA GLU A 101 10.99 20.19 1.33
C GLU A 101 11.00 18.95 2.23
N LEU A 102 10.55 19.07 3.48
CA LEU A 102 10.42 17.94 4.38
C LEU A 102 9.39 16.93 3.88
N GLN A 103 8.23 17.38 3.40
CA GLN A 103 7.23 16.50 2.77
C GLN A 103 7.79 15.78 1.54
N LEU A 104 8.47 16.51 0.66
CA LEU A 104 9.13 15.92 -0.51
C LEU A 104 10.19 14.89 -0.09
N ALA A 105 11.03 15.20 0.90
CA ALA A 105 12.05 14.30 1.42
C ALA A 105 11.43 13.00 1.97
N LYS A 106 10.35 13.10 2.75
CA LYS A 106 9.59 11.95 3.28
C LYS A 106 9.05 11.09 2.14
N VAL A 107 8.36 11.68 1.17
CA VAL A 107 7.80 10.95 0.01
C VAL A 107 8.91 10.28 -0.81
N MET A 108 10.02 10.97 -1.06
CA MET A 108 11.16 10.41 -1.79
C MET A 108 11.79 9.25 -1.04
N TYR A 109 11.93 9.36 0.28
CA TYR A 109 12.48 8.30 1.12
C TYR A 109 11.57 7.07 1.14
N ILE A 110 10.26 7.25 1.35
CA ILE A 110 9.26 6.17 1.32
C ILE A 110 9.28 5.47 -0.03
N TYR A 111 9.22 6.23 -1.12
CA TYR A 111 9.21 5.67 -2.47
C TYR A 111 10.51 4.90 -2.75
N ASN A 112 11.67 5.47 -2.42
CA ASN A 112 12.96 4.80 -2.57
C ASN A 112 13.05 3.53 -1.71
N HIS A 113 12.54 3.55 -0.48
CA HIS A 113 12.48 2.36 0.38
C HIS A 113 11.71 1.24 -0.32
N ILE A 114 10.49 1.54 -0.77
CA ILE A 114 9.61 0.58 -1.45
C ILE A 114 10.27 -0.01 -2.70
N LEU A 115 10.89 0.82 -3.54
CA LEU A 115 11.59 0.34 -4.75
C LEU A 115 12.77 -0.58 -4.44
N ASN A 116 13.44 -0.37 -3.30
CA ASN A 116 14.65 -1.12 -2.95
C ASN A 116 14.35 -2.40 -2.16
N THR A 117 13.19 -2.48 -1.51
CA THR A 117 12.85 -3.60 -0.63
C THR A 117 11.74 -4.49 -1.16
N VAL A 118 10.81 -3.99 -1.99
CA VAL A 118 9.57 -4.72 -2.31
C VAL A 118 9.54 -5.22 -3.74
N SER A 119 9.55 -6.54 -3.93
CA SER A 119 9.31 -7.19 -5.22
C SER A 119 7.83 -7.33 -5.55
N TYR A 120 7.47 -7.30 -6.84
CA TYR A 120 6.10 -7.58 -7.25
C TYR A 120 5.80 -9.07 -7.09
N ALA A 121 4.73 -9.42 -6.39
CA ALA A 121 4.37 -10.81 -6.12
C ALA A 121 3.88 -11.51 -7.40
N ASP A 122 4.34 -12.75 -7.60
CA ASP A 122 3.75 -13.69 -8.55
C ASP A 122 2.50 -14.31 -7.92
N VAL A 123 1.33 -13.89 -8.38
CA VAL A 123 0.04 -14.34 -7.85
C VAL A 123 -0.94 -14.65 -8.96
N GLU A 124 -1.84 -15.58 -8.66
CA GLU A 124 -2.98 -15.82 -9.52
C GLU A 124 -4.07 -14.78 -9.26
N PHE A 125 -4.47 -14.06 -10.31
CA PHE A 125 -5.59 -13.13 -10.26
C PHE A 125 -6.89 -13.84 -10.66
N THR A 126 -8.00 -13.46 -10.02
CA THR A 126 -9.38 -13.83 -10.36
C THR A 126 -9.82 -13.12 -11.66
N ASN A 127 -11.02 -13.45 -12.18
CA ASN A 127 -11.51 -12.87 -13.46
C ASN A 127 -11.76 -11.35 -13.38
N ASP A 128 -12.09 -10.89 -12.19
CA ASP A 128 -12.32 -9.50 -11.77
C ASP A 128 -11.01 -8.79 -11.37
N GLY A 129 -9.86 -9.48 -11.46
CA GLY A 129 -8.54 -8.88 -11.25
C GLY A 129 -8.13 -8.70 -9.78
N HIS A 130 -8.78 -9.42 -8.87
CA HIS A 130 -8.37 -9.52 -7.47
C HIS A 130 -7.37 -10.66 -7.27
N VAL A 131 -6.58 -10.59 -6.20
CA VAL A 131 -5.70 -11.71 -5.83
C VAL A 131 -6.57 -12.89 -5.40
N SER A 132 -6.27 -14.08 -5.92
CA SER A 132 -6.97 -15.31 -5.54
C SER A 132 -6.85 -15.58 -4.04
N GLY A 133 -7.95 -15.96 -3.37
CA GLY A 133 -7.92 -16.35 -1.95
C GLY A 133 -7.00 -17.53 -1.63
N LEU A 134 -6.62 -18.34 -2.64
CA LEU A 134 -5.61 -19.39 -2.49
C LEU A 134 -4.21 -18.82 -2.18
N ASP A 135 -3.92 -17.58 -2.58
CA ASP A 135 -2.65 -16.92 -2.31
C ASP A 135 -2.39 -16.81 -0.80
N ALA A 136 -3.36 -16.27 -0.06
CA ALA A 136 -3.26 -16.13 1.39
C ALA A 136 -3.17 -17.48 2.11
N LEU A 137 -3.91 -18.48 1.64
CA LEU A 137 -3.86 -19.84 2.19
C LEU A 137 -2.49 -20.50 1.99
N ASN A 138 -1.86 -20.30 0.82
CA ASN A 138 -0.56 -20.90 0.52
C ASN A 138 0.60 -20.18 1.21
N ARG A 139 0.52 -18.85 1.31
CA ARG A 139 1.61 -18.01 1.85
C ARG A 139 1.50 -17.77 3.36
N GLY A 140 0.32 -17.96 3.94
CA GLY A 140 0.02 -17.59 5.33
C GLY A 140 -0.14 -16.08 5.55
N TYR A 141 -0.22 -15.29 4.47
CA TYR A 141 -0.46 -13.85 4.49
C TYR A 141 -1.02 -13.40 3.12
N SER A 142 -1.80 -12.32 3.11
CA SER A 142 -2.29 -11.73 1.85
C SER A 142 -1.22 -10.87 1.18
N THR A 143 -0.87 -11.16 -0.08
CA THR A 143 0.01 -10.30 -0.91
C THR A 143 -0.61 -8.94 -1.26
N ALA A 144 -1.90 -8.75 -0.99
CA ALA A 144 -2.62 -7.48 -1.14
C ALA A 144 -2.64 -6.65 0.16
N SER A 145 -1.67 -6.84 1.07
CA SER A 145 -1.59 -6.15 2.36
C SER A 145 -0.30 -5.34 2.54
N ALA A 146 -0.31 -4.28 3.34
CA ALA A 146 0.92 -3.57 3.74
C ALA A 146 1.96 -4.49 4.43
N TYR A 147 1.50 -5.52 5.15
CA TYR A 147 2.38 -6.53 5.77
C TYR A 147 3.22 -7.26 4.71
N SER A 148 2.60 -7.66 3.60
CA SER A 148 3.32 -8.33 2.51
C SER A 148 4.41 -7.43 1.90
N ALA A 149 4.13 -6.14 1.74
CA ALA A 149 5.10 -5.19 1.22
C ALA A 149 6.24 -4.92 2.22
N LEU A 150 5.94 -4.48 3.44
CA LEU A 150 6.98 -4.00 4.37
C LEU A 150 7.69 -5.10 5.14
N VAL A 151 6.99 -6.20 5.46
CA VAL A 151 7.57 -7.29 6.28
C VAL A 151 8.02 -8.45 5.40
N LYS A 152 7.23 -8.83 4.40
CA LYS A 152 7.57 -9.95 3.50
C LYS A 152 8.35 -9.54 2.25
N ASN A 153 8.47 -8.23 1.97
CA ASN A 153 9.22 -7.71 0.82
C ASN A 153 8.70 -8.20 -0.54
N GLU A 154 7.44 -8.66 -0.61
CA GLU A 154 6.82 -9.20 -1.82
C GLU A 154 5.32 -8.91 -1.79
N SER A 155 4.80 -8.15 -2.75
CA SER A 155 3.42 -7.66 -2.71
C SER A 155 2.87 -7.28 -4.09
N VAL A 156 1.54 -7.18 -4.21
CA VAL A 156 0.88 -6.63 -5.41
C VAL A 156 0.56 -5.14 -5.25
N CYS A 157 0.00 -4.52 -6.31
CA CYS A 157 -0.32 -3.10 -6.36
C CYS A 157 -1.11 -2.58 -5.14
N ARG A 158 -2.09 -3.35 -4.62
CA ARG A 158 -2.84 -2.99 -3.41
C ARG A 158 -1.96 -2.94 -2.17
N GLY A 159 -1.18 -3.99 -1.89
CA GLY A 159 -0.36 -4.05 -0.68
C GLY A 159 0.79 -3.04 -0.69
N ILE A 160 1.38 -2.77 -1.86
CA ILE A 160 2.34 -1.67 -2.06
C ILE A 160 1.68 -0.31 -1.75
N SER A 161 0.45 -0.09 -2.24
CA SER A 161 -0.26 1.16 -2.01
C SER A 161 -0.65 1.36 -0.55
N GLU A 162 -1.06 0.30 0.15
CA GLU A 162 -1.32 0.34 1.58
C GLU A 162 -0.06 0.64 2.39
N ALA A 163 1.09 0.05 2.03
CA ALA A 163 2.35 0.33 2.69
C ALA A 163 2.78 1.79 2.55
N ILE A 164 2.71 2.36 1.34
CA ILE A 164 3.00 3.78 1.11
C ILE A 164 2.03 4.66 1.90
N TYR A 165 0.74 4.33 1.91
CA TYR A 165 -0.26 5.07 2.67
C TYR A 165 0.05 5.09 4.17
N LEU A 166 0.30 3.93 4.77
CA LEU A 166 0.59 3.83 6.21
C LEU A 166 1.89 4.55 6.57
N LEU A 167 2.94 4.43 5.75
CA LEU A 167 4.18 5.18 5.94
C LEU A 167 3.95 6.68 5.83
N CYS A 168 3.20 7.15 4.83
CA CYS A 168 2.87 8.56 4.69
C CYS A 168 2.09 9.07 5.91
N LYS A 169 1.05 8.36 6.36
CA LYS A 169 0.27 8.74 7.55
C LYS A 169 1.12 8.79 8.81
N TYR A 170 1.94 7.76 9.03
CA TYR A 170 2.84 7.69 10.18
C TYR A 170 3.87 8.83 10.16
N MET A 171 4.38 9.18 8.98
CA MET A 171 5.33 10.27 8.77
C MET A 171 4.64 11.62 8.50
N GLU A 172 3.35 11.79 8.81
CA GLU A 172 2.62 13.06 8.69
C GLU A 172 2.62 13.68 7.26
N VAL A 173 2.58 12.83 6.24
CA VAL A 173 2.32 13.20 4.85
C VAL A 173 0.89 12.82 4.50
N ASN A 174 0.12 13.80 4.04
CA ASN A 174 -1.23 13.54 3.55
C ASN A 174 -1.20 12.67 2.30
N ALA A 175 -1.79 11.49 2.38
CA ALA A 175 -1.85 10.52 1.30
C ALA A 175 -3.20 9.81 1.24
N GLU A 176 -3.53 9.31 0.05
CA GLU A 176 -4.72 8.51 -0.24
C GLU A 176 -4.35 7.31 -1.10
N ILE A 177 -5.08 6.22 -0.93
CA ILE A 177 -5.05 5.09 -1.87
C ILE A 177 -6.08 5.39 -2.96
N TRP A 178 -5.66 5.30 -4.22
CA TRP A 178 -6.52 5.51 -5.37
C TRP A 178 -6.66 4.21 -6.18
N PRO A 179 -7.81 3.54 -6.11
CA PRO A 179 -8.09 2.37 -6.93
C PRO A 179 -8.53 2.78 -8.34
N VAL A 180 -8.22 1.93 -9.32
CA VAL A 180 -8.67 2.00 -10.70
C VAL A 180 -9.33 0.67 -11.04
N GLU A 181 -10.56 0.70 -11.56
CA GLU A 181 -11.30 -0.53 -11.85
C GLU A 181 -10.86 -1.21 -13.16
N ARG A 182 -10.38 -0.43 -14.14
CA ARG A 182 -10.13 -0.95 -15.50
C ARG A 182 -8.87 -0.34 -16.14
N PRO A 183 -7.77 -1.11 -16.28
CA PRO A 183 -7.54 -2.41 -15.63
C PRO A 183 -7.50 -2.25 -14.10
N PRO A 184 -7.86 -3.29 -13.33
CA PRO A 184 -7.73 -3.29 -11.87
C PRO A 184 -6.31 -2.90 -11.45
N HIS A 185 -6.20 -1.79 -10.74
CA HIS A 185 -4.92 -1.24 -10.29
C HIS A 185 -5.10 -0.40 -9.04
N ALA A 186 -4.04 -0.25 -8.23
CA ALA A 186 -4.03 0.63 -7.08
C ALA A 186 -2.69 1.38 -7.03
N PHE A 187 -2.76 2.68 -6.73
CA PHE A 187 -1.60 3.54 -6.51
C PHE A 187 -1.92 4.58 -5.44
N ASN A 188 -0.98 5.46 -5.10
CA ASN A 188 -1.20 6.51 -4.11
C ASN A 188 -1.29 7.91 -4.72
N ARG A 189 -1.97 8.79 -4.01
CA ARG A 189 -1.82 10.23 -4.20
C ARG A 189 -1.26 10.83 -2.94
N VAL A 190 -0.38 11.82 -3.07
CA VAL A 190 0.20 12.54 -1.95
C VAL A 190 0.00 14.04 -2.11
N ASN A 191 -0.28 14.73 -1.02
CA ASN A 191 -0.43 16.17 -1.00
C ASN A 191 0.87 16.82 -0.52
N ILE A 192 1.49 17.63 -1.39
CA ILE A 192 2.68 18.42 -1.05
C ILE A 192 2.34 19.88 -1.30
N GLY A 193 2.42 20.70 -0.26
CA GLY A 193 2.11 22.14 -0.36
C GLY A 193 0.68 22.46 -0.82
N GLY A 194 -0.31 21.61 -0.50
CA GLY A 194 -1.71 21.81 -0.88
C GLY A 194 -2.09 21.21 -2.24
N VAL A 195 -1.13 20.67 -3.01
CA VAL A 195 -1.36 20.11 -4.34
C VAL A 195 -1.23 18.59 -4.30
N TRP A 196 -2.18 17.89 -4.93
CA TRP A 196 -2.19 16.43 -5.01
C TRP A 196 -1.39 15.94 -6.22
N TYR A 197 -0.51 14.96 -6.00
CA TYR A 197 0.30 14.34 -7.05
C TYR A 197 0.11 12.84 -7.04
N LYS A 198 0.11 12.23 -8.23
CA LYS A 198 0.13 10.77 -8.39
C LYS A 198 1.51 10.22 -8.01
N LEU A 199 1.52 9.16 -7.21
CA LEU A 199 2.69 8.41 -6.75
C LEU A 199 2.45 6.92 -6.98
N ASP A 200 3.14 6.31 -7.94
CA ASP A 200 2.87 4.93 -8.35
C ASP A 200 4.15 4.10 -8.51
N ALA A 201 4.51 3.39 -7.43
CA ALA A 201 5.74 2.59 -7.37
C ALA A 201 5.65 1.27 -8.16
N THR A 202 4.44 0.81 -8.47
CA THR A 202 4.19 -0.53 -9.00
C THR A 202 4.70 -0.70 -10.44
N TYR A 203 4.62 0.37 -11.24
CA TYR A 203 5.14 0.39 -12.62
C TYR A 203 6.66 0.30 -12.66
N GLU A 204 7.34 0.85 -11.64
CA GLU A 204 8.80 0.78 -11.50
C GLU A 204 9.27 -0.56 -10.92
N ILE A 205 8.51 -1.16 -10.01
CA ILE A 205 8.84 -2.45 -9.38
C ILE A 205 8.71 -3.61 -10.38
N GLY A 206 7.73 -3.62 -11.28
CA GLY A 206 7.60 -4.78 -12.16
C GLY A 206 6.39 -4.88 -13.08
N ILE A 207 5.55 -3.86 -13.23
CA ILE A 207 4.43 -3.98 -14.20
C ILE A 207 4.85 -3.61 -15.64
N THR A 208 5.95 -2.86 -15.84
CA THR A 208 6.32 -2.40 -17.20
C THR A 208 7.50 -3.16 -17.81
N PRO A 209 7.30 -3.88 -18.93
CA PRO A 209 8.40 -4.26 -19.81
C PRO A 209 9.18 -3.01 -20.25
N GLY A 210 10.42 -2.86 -19.81
CA GLY A 210 11.29 -1.73 -20.21
C GLY A 210 11.72 -0.78 -19.08
N ALA A 211 11.38 -1.03 -17.82
CA ALA A 211 11.99 -0.32 -16.68
C ALA A 211 13.53 -0.43 -16.73
N LYS A 212 14.23 0.70 -16.67
CA LYS A 212 15.69 0.76 -16.82
C LYS A 212 16.37 0.87 -15.46
N LYS A 213 17.36 -0.01 -15.26
CA LYS A 213 18.23 -0.21 -14.08
C LYS A 213 18.94 1.06 -13.56
N ASP A 214 19.00 2.14 -14.33
CA ASP A 214 19.71 3.38 -14.02
C ASP A 214 18.81 4.50 -13.46
N ARG A 215 17.49 4.30 -13.38
CA ARG A 215 16.57 5.40 -13.08
C ARG A 215 15.53 4.95 -12.09
N TRP A 216 15.67 5.43 -10.85
CA TRP A 216 14.55 6.06 -10.16
C TRP A 216 13.73 6.82 -11.21
N SER A 217 12.67 6.18 -11.70
CA SER A 217 12.06 6.52 -12.99
C SER A 217 10.94 7.50 -12.72
N SER A 218 11.30 8.78 -12.67
CA SER A 218 10.39 9.91 -12.38
C SER A 218 9.10 9.99 -13.23
N ASN A 219 8.98 9.13 -14.25
CA ASN A 219 7.80 8.94 -15.09
C ASN A 219 6.51 8.61 -14.31
N TYR A 220 6.60 8.03 -13.11
CA TYR A 220 5.44 7.70 -12.27
C TYR A 220 5.52 8.29 -10.85
N PHE A 221 6.56 9.10 -10.61
CA PHE A 221 6.80 9.78 -9.34
C PHE A 221 6.35 11.25 -9.42
N LEU A 222 5.41 11.62 -8.56
CA LEU A 222 4.84 12.96 -8.40
C LEU A 222 4.34 13.58 -9.72
N ARG A 223 3.52 12.81 -10.44
CA ARG A 223 2.86 13.25 -11.67
C ARG A 223 1.66 14.14 -11.38
N ALA A 224 1.32 15.00 -12.33
CA ALA A 224 0.11 15.80 -12.29
C ALA A 224 -1.12 14.89 -12.03
N TRP A 225 -1.97 15.27 -11.08
CA TRP A 225 -3.22 14.56 -10.81
C TRP A 225 -4.23 15.47 -10.12
N GLY A 226 -5.53 15.27 -10.38
CA GLY A 226 -6.58 16.02 -9.69
C GLY A 226 -6.60 17.50 -10.09
N ASN A 227 -6.32 18.40 -9.14
CA ASN A 227 -6.41 19.85 -9.34
C ASN A 227 -5.16 20.49 -9.95
N THR A 228 -4.11 19.71 -10.25
CA THR A 228 -2.93 20.20 -10.97
C THR A 228 -2.84 19.64 -12.38
N SER A 229 -2.47 20.50 -13.32
CA SER A 229 -2.17 20.14 -14.71
C SER A 229 -0.67 19.91 -14.94
N THR A 230 0.17 20.13 -13.93
CA THR A 230 1.62 20.04 -14.04
C THR A 230 2.21 19.09 -13.01
N ASP A 231 3.20 18.32 -13.45
CA ASP A 231 4.02 17.49 -12.57
C ASP A 231 4.68 18.34 -11.47
N TYR A 232 5.08 17.69 -10.38
CA TYR A 232 5.92 18.33 -9.39
C TYR A 232 7.23 18.81 -10.04
N PRO A 233 7.72 20.03 -9.72
CA PRO A 233 8.90 20.59 -10.36
C PRO A 233 10.11 19.65 -10.34
N ARG A 234 10.58 19.26 -11.54
CA ARG A 234 11.67 18.27 -11.67
C ARG A 234 13.00 18.75 -11.09
N GLU A 235 13.23 20.06 -11.09
CA GLU A 235 14.40 20.67 -10.45
C GLU A 235 14.39 20.49 -8.93
N GLN A 236 13.22 20.64 -8.30
CA GLN A 236 13.08 20.42 -6.84
C GLN A 236 13.28 18.94 -6.49
N ILE A 237 12.74 18.02 -7.31
CA ILE A 237 13.01 16.59 -7.17
C ILE A 237 14.51 16.29 -7.29
N ALA A 238 15.19 16.86 -8.29
CA ALA A 238 16.62 16.65 -8.49
C ALA A 238 17.46 17.22 -7.34
N SER A 239 17.12 18.43 -6.87
CA SER A 239 17.77 19.07 -5.72
C SER A 239 17.63 18.21 -4.46
N MET A 240 16.41 17.77 -4.16
CA MET A 240 16.14 16.92 -2.99
C MET A 240 16.82 15.54 -3.12
N LYS A 241 16.85 14.96 -4.32
CA LYS A 241 17.59 13.71 -4.58
C LYS A 241 19.06 13.87 -4.23
N ASN A 242 19.69 14.95 -4.70
CA ASN A 242 21.10 15.23 -4.43
C ASN A 242 21.35 15.47 -2.94
N PHE A 243 20.46 16.20 -2.27
CA PHE A 243 20.52 16.40 -0.83
C PHE A 243 20.48 15.07 -0.06
N LEU A 244 19.49 14.21 -0.33
CA LEU A 244 19.37 12.92 0.34
C LEU A 244 20.54 11.98 0.01
N ALA A 245 21.02 12.00 -1.23
CA ALA A 245 22.21 11.26 -1.63
C ALA A 245 23.47 11.74 -0.87
N GLY A 246 23.62 13.06 -0.70
CA GLY A 246 24.68 13.65 0.13
C GLY A 246 24.58 13.28 1.61
N LYS A 247 23.40 12.92 2.09
CA LYS A 247 23.16 12.36 3.43
C LYS A 247 23.39 10.83 3.51
N GLY A 248 23.73 10.19 2.39
CA GLY A 248 24.04 8.76 2.32
C GLY A 248 22.88 7.88 1.84
N LEU A 249 21.73 8.47 1.45
CA LEU A 249 20.64 7.70 0.85
C LEU A 249 21.04 7.22 -0.55
N ARG A 250 20.98 5.91 -0.76
CA ARG A 250 21.27 5.33 -2.07
C ARG A 250 19.99 5.19 -2.88
N PHE A 251 20.02 5.73 -4.08
CA PHE A 251 18.99 5.56 -5.11
C PHE A 251 19.46 4.49 -6.10
N GLU A 252 19.69 3.28 -5.61
CA GLU A 252 20.08 2.11 -6.42
C GLU A 252 18.81 1.37 -6.85
N GLY A 253 18.51 1.29 -8.15
CA GLY A 253 17.45 0.41 -8.63
C GLY A 253 17.83 -1.07 -8.50
N TYR A 254 16.87 -1.98 -8.73
CA TYR A 254 17.08 -3.44 -8.72
C TYR A 254 18.42 -3.89 -9.35
N PRO A 255 19.25 -4.70 -8.64
CA PRO A 255 20.53 -5.17 -9.19
C PRO A 255 20.34 -6.05 -10.43
N GLU A 256 19.23 -6.79 -10.50
CA GLU A 256 18.74 -7.50 -11.68
C GLU A 256 17.22 -7.30 -11.80
N LYS A 257 16.74 -7.14 -13.04
CA LYS A 257 15.30 -7.02 -13.32
C LYS A 257 14.57 -8.23 -12.71
N PRO A 258 13.44 -8.07 -11.99
CA PRO A 258 12.52 -9.18 -11.85
C PRO A 258 12.18 -9.65 -13.27
N LYS A 259 12.52 -10.91 -13.58
CA LYS A 259 12.18 -11.51 -14.87
C LYS A 259 10.68 -11.78 -14.84
N ILE A 260 9.89 -10.79 -15.24
CA ILE A 260 8.46 -10.98 -15.44
C ILE A 260 8.30 -11.81 -16.71
N GLN A 261 8.04 -13.10 -16.54
CA GLN A 261 7.58 -13.93 -17.65
C GLN A 261 6.06 -13.89 -17.64
N ILE A 262 5.49 -13.16 -18.61
CA ILE A 262 4.10 -13.38 -18.99
C ILE A 262 4.08 -14.73 -19.69
N LYS A 263 3.80 -15.81 -18.97
CA LYS A 263 3.65 -17.11 -19.60
C LYS A 263 2.34 -17.13 -20.37
N PRO A 264 2.35 -17.67 -21.60
CA PRO A 264 1.10 -17.96 -22.27
C PRO A 264 0.27 -18.88 -21.37
N PRO A 265 -1.05 -18.78 -21.48
CA PRO A 265 -1.93 -19.61 -20.68
C PRO A 265 -1.58 -21.09 -20.76
N LYS A 266 -1.63 -21.80 -19.63
CA LYS A 266 -1.46 -23.26 -19.64
C LYS A 266 -2.55 -23.85 -20.52
N ILE A 267 -2.13 -24.62 -21.53
CA ILE A 267 -3.01 -25.41 -22.36
C ILE A 267 -3.09 -26.78 -21.70
N ASP A 268 -4.28 -27.19 -21.29
CA ASP A 268 -4.50 -28.52 -20.73
C ASP A 268 -4.25 -29.61 -21.80
N ILE A 269 -4.13 -30.88 -21.36
CA ILE A 269 -3.95 -32.04 -22.25
C ILE A 269 -5.09 -32.25 -23.27
N ARG A 270 -6.17 -31.48 -23.19
CA ARG A 270 -7.32 -31.49 -24.12
C ARG A 270 -7.34 -30.25 -25.04
N GLY A 271 -6.27 -29.45 -25.06
CA GLY A 271 -6.17 -28.27 -25.90
C GLY A 271 -6.94 -27.04 -25.39
N ARG A 272 -7.44 -27.06 -24.15
CA ARG A 272 -8.14 -25.90 -23.56
C ARG A 272 -7.12 -25.00 -22.87
N SER A 273 -7.04 -23.76 -23.33
CA SER A 273 -6.28 -22.72 -22.63
C SER A 273 -7.03 -22.29 -21.38
N ASP A 274 -6.34 -22.27 -20.23
CA ASP A 274 -6.71 -21.39 -19.12
C ASP A 274 -6.77 -19.98 -19.70
N LYS A 275 -7.89 -19.27 -19.79
CA LYS A 275 -7.96 -18.04 -20.61
C LYS A 275 -7.11 -16.84 -20.12
N ARG A 276 -6.22 -17.03 -19.13
CA ARG A 276 -5.51 -15.95 -18.45
C ARG A 276 -3.99 -16.07 -18.61
N PRO A 277 -3.30 -15.01 -19.06
CA PRO A 277 -1.85 -14.90 -18.91
C PRO A 277 -1.50 -15.01 -17.42
N ARG A 278 -0.44 -15.76 -17.09
CA ARG A 278 0.13 -15.78 -15.73
C ARG A 278 1.38 -14.91 -15.71
N ILE A 279 1.51 -14.07 -14.69
CA ILE A 279 2.65 -13.17 -14.49
C ILE A 279 3.60 -13.86 -13.53
N GLU A 280 4.59 -14.60 -14.04
CA GLU A 280 5.59 -15.20 -13.16
C GLU A 280 6.74 -14.24 -12.87
N VAL A 281 7.12 -14.11 -11.59
CA VAL A 281 8.24 -13.29 -11.11
C VAL A 281 9.27 -14.19 -10.46
N ARG A 282 10.42 -14.39 -11.10
CA ARG A 282 11.53 -15.18 -10.52
C ARG A 282 12.45 -14.33 -9.67
N THR A 283 12.84 -14.85 -8.51
CA THR A 283 13.82 -14.22 -7.61
C THR A 283 15.14 -15.01 -7.58
N ARG A 284 16.13 -14.48 -6.84
CA ARG A 284 17.54 -14.91 -6.85
C ARG A 284 17.77 -16.37 -6.37
N SER A 285 16.76 -17.03 -5.83
CA SER A 285 16.82 -18.43 -5.37
C SER A 285 16.53 -19.46 -6.47
N ASP A 286 16.14 -19.04 -7.68
CA ASP A 286 15.61 -19.93 -8.72
C ASP A 286 16.66 -20.40 -9.75
N THR A 287 17.94 -20.44 -9.36
CA THR A 287 19.07 -20.96 -10.15
C THR A 287 19.92 -21.93 -9.36
#